data_AF-A0A2E0HAL4-F1
#
_entry.id   AF-A0A2E0HAL4-F1
#
_cell.length_a   1.000
_cell.length_b   1.000
_cell.length_c   1.000
_cell.angle_alpha   90.00
_cell.angle_beta   90.00
_cell.angle_gamma   90.00
#
_symmetry.space_group_name_H-M   'P 1'
#
loop_
_entity.id
_entity.type
_entity.pdbx_description
1 polymer ?
#
loop_
_entity_poly.entity_id
_entity_poly.type
_entity_poly.pdbx_seq_one_letter_code
_entity_poly.pdbx_strand_id
1 'polypeptide(L)'
;MRILLLGLWLTVAACEVESQPPQGPAGTWWVGGADGGVFLKVTDDSDPNDDLYQGAVYFDSDQTLWYQGPLRLVGRGDFDPSQQDQYLGWDGERILLADGAYLQAVDPVPAL
;
A
#
# COMPACT_ATOMS: atom_id res chain seq x y z
N MET A 1 -37.78 3.25 49.13
CA MET A 1 -36.56 3.65 48.40
C MET A 1 -36.05 2.42 47.68
N ARG A 2 -36.28 2.23 46.37
CA ARG A 2 -35.49 2.80 45.25
C ARG A 2 -34.00 2.65 45.58
N ILE A 3 -33.25 1.76 44.93
CA ILE A 3 -32.73 1.98 43.58
C ILE A 3 -32.56 0.61 42.87
N LEU A 4 -33.23 0.47 41.72
CA LEU A 4 -32.94 -0.55 40.71
C LEU A 4 -31.54 -0.24 40.13
N LEU A 5 -30.60 -1.17 40.26
CA LEU A 5 -29.34 -1.16 39.51
C LEU A 5 -29.65 -1.57 38.06
N LEU A 6 -29.97 -0.60 37.21
CA LEU A 6 -29.89 -0.78 35.76
C LEU A 6 -28.40 -0.80 35.38
N GLY A 7 -27.86 -2.01 35.22
CA GLY A 7 -26.56 -2.22 34.59
C GLY A 7 -26.67 -1.87 33.11
N LEU A 8 -26.14 -0.70 32.77
CA LEU A 8 -26.04 -0.18 31.41
C LEU A 8 -24.99 -1.00 30.63
N TRP A 9 -25.46 -1.97 29.86
CA TRP A 9 -24.65 -2.66 28.86
C TRP A 9 -24.38 -1.70 27.70
N LEU A 10 -23.23 -1.01 27.73
CA LEU A 10 -22.67 -0.33 26.57
C LEU A 10 -22.03 -1.39 25.67
N THR A 11 -22.82 -2.02 24.80
CA THR A 11 -22.26 -2.73 23.65
C THR A 11 -21.82 -1.67 22.64
N VAL A 12 -20.53 -1.33 22.65
CA VAL A 12 -19.91 -0.58 21.55
C VAL A 12 -19.98 -1.49 20.33
N ALA A 13 -21.01 -1.29 19.51
CA ALA A 13 -21.04 -1.82 18.16
C ALA A 13 -19.94 -1.08 17.39
N ALA A 14 -18.75 -1.68 17.32
CA ALA A 14 -17.77 -1.32 16.31
C ALA A 14 -18.40 -1.69 14.97
N CYS A 15 -19.09 -0.74 14.35
CA CYS A 15 -19.40 -0.82 12.93
C CYS A 15 -18.07 -0.75 12.20
N GLU A 16 -17.44 -1.90 11.94
CA GLU A 16 -16.53 -2.03 10.82
C GLU A 16 -17.39 -1.88 9.55
N VAL A 17 -17.63 -0.63 9.16
CA VAL A 17 -17.96 -0.36 7.77
C VAL A 17 -16.69 -0.70 7.01
N GLU A 18 -16.68 -1.87 6.39
CA GLU A 18 -15.65 -2.29 5.46
C GLU A 18 -15.67 -1.28 4.29
N SER A 19 -14.91 -0.19 4.44
CA SER A 19 -14.81 0.83 3.42
C SER A 19 -14.09 0.22 2.24
N GLN A 20 -14.73 0.24 1.07
CA GLN A 20 -14.05 -0.14 -0.16
C GLN A 20 -12.77 0.71 -0.31
N PRO A 21 -11.67 0.11 -0.80
CA PRO A 21 -10.45 0.86 -1.05
C PRO A 21 -10.73 2.08 -1.94
N PRO A 22 -10.02 3.20 -1.73
CA PRO A 22 -10.08 4.35 -2.61
C PRO A 22 -9.84 3.95 -4.08
N GLN A 23 -10.50 4.64 -5.01
CA GLN A 23 -10.22 4.48 -6.43
C GLN A 23 -9.09 5.41 -6.84
N GLY A 24 -8.04 4.84 -7.44
CA GLY A 24 -6.88 5.56 -7.96
C GLY A 24 -6.85 5.62 -9.49
N PRO A 25 -5.71 6.07 -10.06
CA PRO A 25 -5.46 6.01 -11.49
C PRO A 25 -5.64 4.59 -12.08
N ALA A 26 -5.84 4.53 -13.38
CA ALA A 26 -6.06 3.25 -14.07
C ALA A 26 -4.84 2.31 -13.93
N GLY A 27 -5.10 1.08 -13.47
CA GLY A 27 -4.07 0.05 -13.32
C GLY A 27 -3.15 0.27 -12.11
N THR A 28 -3.60 1.02 -11.11
CA THR A 28 -2.93 1.11 -9.81
C THR A 28 -3.64 0.29 -8.74
N TRP A 29 -2.90 -0.17 -7.74
CA TRP A 29 -3.45 -0.74 -6.51
C TRP A 29 -3.40 0.29 -5.38
N TRP A 30 -4.46 0.35 -4.58
CA TRP A 30 -4.41 1.00 -3.28
C TRP A 30 -3.55 0.16 -2.33
N VAL A 31 -2.57 0.79 -1.69
CA VAL A 31 -1.73 0.16 -0.68
C VAL A 31 -1.60 1.11 0.50
N GLY A 32 -2.22 0.75 1.63
CA GLY A 32 -2.36 1.61 2.79
C GLY A 32 -3.41 1.12 3.78
N GLY A 33 -3.64 1.89 4.83
CA GLY A 33 -4.57 1.57 5.91
C GLY A 33 -5.49 2.74 6.27
N ALA A 34 -6.06 2.68 7.47
CA ALA A 34 -6.97 3.70 7.97
C ALA A 34 -6.33 5.10 8.07
N ASP A 35 -5.01 5.15 8.25
CA ASP A 35 -4.24 6.40 8.41
C ASP A 35 -3.74 6.99 7.08
N GLY A 36 -4.13 6.38 5.94
CA GLY A 36 -3.72 6.81 4.60
C GLY A 36 -2.92 5.75 3.85
N GLY A 37 -2.47 6.11 2.66
CA GLY A 37 -1.77 5.19 1.76
C GLY A 37 -1.29 5.86 0.48
N VAL A 38 -0.99 5.03 -0.51
CA VAL A 38 -0.62 5.48 -1.86
C VAL A 38 -1.28 4.58 -2.90
N PHE A 39 -1.31 5.06 -4.14
CA PHE A 39 -1.59 4.20 -5.28
C PHE A 39 -0.29 3.76 -5.94
N LEU A 40 -0.12 2.45 -6.13
CA LEU A 40 1.07 1.86 -6.75
C LEU A 40 0.75 1.27 -8.10
N LYS A 41 1.67 1.44 -9.05
CA LYS A 41 1.73 0.65 -10.27
C LYS A 41 3.13 0.12 -10.42
N VAL A 42 3.27 -1.20 -10.53
CA VAL A 42 4.55 -1.86 -10.81
C VAL A 42 4.36 -2.79 -12.00
N THR A 43 5.33 -2.77 -12.90
CA THR A 43 5.39 -3.66 -14.06
C THR A 43 6.80 -4.22 -14.17
N ASP A 44 6.90 -5.48 -14.55
CA ASP A 44 8.15 -6.10 -14.99
C ASP A 44 8.76 -5.28 -16.15
N ASP A 45 10.08 -5.13 -16.18
CA ASP A 45 10.79 -4.37 -17.21
C ASP A 45 11.08 -5.18 -18.49
N SER A 46 10.64 -6.45 -18.51
CA SER A 46 10.77 -7.44 -19.60
C SER A 46 12.08 -8.24 -19.63
N ASP A 47 13.00 -8.06 -18.68
CA ASP A 47 14.10 -9.00 -18.46
C ASP A 47 13.80 -9.94 -17.27
N PRO A 48 13.38 -11.18 -17.52
CA PRO A 48 13.05 -12.11 -16.43
C PRO A 48 14.28 -12.60 -15.63
N ASN A 49 15.49 -12.15 -15.97
CA ASN A 49 16.74 -12.58 -15.33
C ASN A 49 17.34 -11.52 -14.40
N ASP A 50 16.66 -10.41 -14.18
CA ASP A 50 17.08 -9.41 -13.22
C ASP A 50 16.02 -9.17 -12.13
N ASP A 51 16.38 -8.28 -11.21
CA ASP A 51 15.54 -7.87 -10.09
C ASP A 51 15.00 -6.45 -10.33
N LEU A 52 14.81 -6.03 -11.59
CA LEU A 52 14.39 -4.69 -11.96
C LEU A 52 12.94 -4.63 -12.41
N TYR A 53 12.28 -3.56 -11.99
CA TYR A 53 10.89 -3.28 -12.28
C TYR A 53 10.71 -1.80 -12.61
N GLN A 54 9.62 -1.48 -13.28
CA GLN A 54 9.19 -0.09 -13.46
C GLN A 54 8.07 0.22 -12.49
N GLY A 55 8.26 1.26 -11.68
CA GLY A 55 7.33 1.68 -10.64
C GLY A 55 6.77 3.07 -10.88
N ALA A 56 5.53 3.28 -10.42
CA ALA A 56 4.95 4.59 -10.18
C ALA A 56 4.18 4.61 -8.85
N VAL A 57 4.37 5.67 -8.08
CA VAL A 57 3.70 5.93 -6.80
C VAL A 57 2.93 7.24 -6.95
N TYR A 58 1.64 7.22 -6.59
CA TYR A 58 0.78 8.40 -6.62
C TYR A 58 0.25 8.72 -5.22
N PHE A 59 0.11 10.00 -4.93
CA PHE A 59 -0.52 10.47 -3.70
C PHE A 59 -1.97 10.01 -3.61
N ASP A 60 -2.41 9.64 -2.42
CA ASP A 60 -3.80 9.33 -2.14
C ASP A 60 -4.73 10.56 -2.25
N SER A 61 -4.21 11.73 -1.88
CA SER A 61 -4.97 12.97 -1.74
C SER A 61 -5.43 13.58 -3.06
N ASP A 62 -4.57 13.60 -4.08
CA ASP A 62 -4.84 14.25 -5.36
C ASP A 62 -4.48 13.40 -6.59
N GLN A 63 -4.00 12.16 -6.37
CA GLN A 63 -3.59 11.22 -7.41
C GLN A 63 -2.45 11.73 -8.29
N THR A 64 -1.73 12.77 -7.87
CA THR A 64 -0.55 13.25 -8.58
C THR A 64 0.62 12.30 -8.38
N LEU A 65 1.54 12.32 -9.34
CA LEU A 65 2.71 11.45 -9.33
C LEU A 65 3.68 11.90 -8.24
N TRP A 66 4.00 11.02 -7.30
CA TRP A 66 5.05 11.22 -6.31
C TRP A 66 6.39 10.69 -6.82
N TYR A 67 6.40 9.46 -7.33
CA TYR A 67 7.59 8.82 -7.85
C TYR A 67 7.28 8.06 -9.14
N GLN A 68 8.21 8.09 -10.09
CA GLN A 68 8.21 7.19 -11.25
C GLN A 68 9.64 6.86 -11.61
N GLY A 69 9.93 5.57 -11.78
CA GLY A 69 11.25 5.14 -12.18
C GLY A 69 11.54 3.66 -11.92
N PRO A 70 12.80 3.27 -12.14
CA PRO A 70 13.26 1.91 -11.92
C PRO A 70 13.28 1.57 -10.43
N LEU A 71 12.76 0.40 -10.11
CA LEU A 71 12.75 -0.20 -8.80
C LEU A 71 13.58 -1.49 -8.82
N ARG A 72 14.34 -1.74 -7.76
CA ARG A 72 15.08 -2.99 -7.56
C ARG A 72 14.44 -3.81 -6.47
N LEU A 73 14.14 -5.08 -6.72
CA LEU A 73 13.76 -6.03 -5.68
C LEU A 73 14.97 -6.33 -4.78
N VAL A 74 14.76 -6.20 -3.48
CA VAL A 74 15.76 -6.50 -2.45
C VAL A 74 15.12 -7.40 -1.40
N GLY A 75 15.73 -8.57 -1.19
CA GLY A 75 15.21 -9.59 -0.29
C GLY A 75 15.33 -10.98 -0.90
N ARG A 76 14.68 -11.97 -0.29
CA ARG A 76 14.48 -13.29 -0.88
C ARG A 76 12.98 -13.53 -0.97
N GLY A 77 12.47 -13.69 -2.18
CA GLY A 77 11.06 -13.93 -2.43
C GLY A 77 10.77 -14.04 -3.92
N ASP A 78 9.71 -14.76 -4.26
CA ASP A 78 9.14 -14.74 -5.61
C ASP A 78 8.18 -13.56 -5.66
N PHE A 79 8.57 -12.48 -6.34
CA PHE A 79 7.72 -11.30 -6.50
C PHE A 79 7.04 -11.33 -7.87
N ASP A 80 5.71 -11.25 -7.86
CA ASP A 80 4.89 -11.10 -9.07
C ASP A 80 4.20 -9.74 -8.99
N PRO A 81 4.57 -8.78 -9.85
CA PRO A 81 4.02 -7.44 -9.76
C PRO A 81 2.51 -7.43 -9.96
N SER A 82 1.90 -8.42 -10.61
CA SER A 82 0.45 -8.49 -10.83
C SER A 82 -0.37 -8.92 -9.60
N GLN A 83 0.28 -9.37 -8.52
CA GLN A 83 -0.38 -9.88 -7.33
C GLN A 83 -0.51 -8.80 -6.25
N GLN A 84 -1.71 -8.21 -6.13
CA GLN A 84 -1.98 -7.09 -5.20
C GLN A 84 -1.70 -7.44 -3.73
N ASP A 85 -1.94 -8.68 -3.32
CA ASP A 85 -1.76 -9.15 -1.95
C ASP A 85 -0.29 -9.26 -1.52
N GLN A 86 0.65 -9.17 -2.45
CA GLN A 86 2.08 -9.10 -2.14
C GLN A 86 2.53 -7.72 -1.65
N TYR A 87 1.74 -6.66 -1.88
CA TYR A 87 2.07 -5.30 -1.47
C TYR A 87 1.58 -4.99 -0.06
N LEU A 88 2.48 -4.51 0.80
CA LEU A 88 2.17 -4.12 2.17
C LEU A 88 2.02 -2.61 2.33
N GLY A 89 2.86 -1.81 1.66
CA GLY A 89 2.79 -0.36 1.77
C GLY A 89 3.96 0.37 1.14
N TRP A 90 3.98 1.69 1.33
CA TRP A 90 5.04 2.59 0.91
C TRP A 90 5.55 3.35 2.13
N ASP A 91 6.85 3.35 2.38
CA ASP A 91 7.46 4.02 3.55
C ASP A 91 8.03 5.42 3.25
N GLY A 92 7.84 5.92 2.04
CA GLY A 92 8.45 7.17 1.55
C GLY A 92 9.67 6.95 0.66
N GLU A 93 10.27 5.76 0.67
CA GLU A 93 11.46 5.43 -0.13
C GLU A 93 11.36 4.07 -0.83
N ARG A 94 10.61 3.13 -0.25
CA ARG A 94 10.53 1.71 -0.64
C ARG A 94 9.08 1.22 -0.61
N ILE A 95 8.77 0.33 -1.55
CA ILE A 95 7.54 -0.45 -1.52
C ILE A 95 7.81 -1.71 -0.69
N LEU A 96 7.11 -1.85 0.42
CA LEU A 96 7.22 -2.99 1.33
C LEU A 96 6.38 -4.15 0.80
N LEU A 97 6.92 -5.36 0.84
CA LEU A 97 6.23 -6.59 0.43
C LEU A 97 5.84 -7.45 1.64
N ALA A 98 4.81 -8.26 1.48
CA ALA A 98 4.22 -9.07 2.55
C ALA A 98 5.15 -10.17 3.10
N ASP A 99 6.12 -10.61 2.30
CA ASP A 99 7.11 -11.62 2.66
C ASP A 99 8.37 -11.05 3.36
N GLY A 100 8.43 -9.72 3.52
CA GLY A 100 9.55 -9.01 4.11
C GLY A 100 10.62 -8.55 3.12
N ALA A 101 10.48 -8.84 1.83
CA ALA A 101 11.24 -8.17 0.77
C ALA A 101 10.71 -6.74 0.53
N TYR A 102 11.41 -5.98 -0.29
CA TYR A 102 10.98 -4.65 -0.70
C TYR A 102 11.48 -4.27 -2.09
N LEU A 103 10.76 -3.38 -2.76
CA LEU A 103 11.23 -2.71 -3.96
C LEU A 103 11.86 -1.37 -3.57
N GLN A 104 13.13 -1.19 -3.90
CA GLN A 104 13.89 0.01 -3.65
C GLN A 104 13.97 0.88 -4.90
N ALA A 105 13.65 2.17 -4.77
CA ALA A 105 13.88 3.14 -5.84
C ALA A 105 15.37 3.19 -6.18
N VAL A 106 15.68 3.01 -7.47
CA VAL A 106 17.05 3.14 -7.98
C VAL A 106 17.43 4.61 -8.12
N ASP A 107 16.47 5.42 -8.58
CA ASP A 107 16.58 6.87 -8.62
C ASP A 107 16.06 7.50 -7.32
N PRO A 108 16.60 8.66 -6.89
CA PRO A 108 16.14 9.35 -5.69
C PRO A 108 14.64 9.65 -5.72
N VAL A 109 13.94 9.33 -4.63
CA VAL A 109 12.54 9.73 -4.45
C VAL A 109 12.48 11.24 -4.17
N PRO A 110 11.59 11.99 -4.84
CA PRO A 110 11.37 13.40 -4.53
C PRO A 110 10.95 13.60 -3.06
N ALA A 111 11.56 14.59 -2.41
CA ALA A 111 11.12 15.02 -1.09
C ALA A 111 9.70 15.61 -1.13
N LEU A 112 8.98 15.46 -0.03
CA LEU A 112 7.67 16.05 0.22
C LEU A 112 7.74 17.57 0.43
#